data_AF-A0A2M7YKC2-F1
#
_entry.id   AF-A0A2M7YKC2-F1
#
_cell.length_a   1.000
_cell.length_b   1.000
_cell.length_c   1.000
_cell.angle_alpha   90.00
_cell.angle_beta   90.00
_cell.angle_gamma   90.00
#
_symmetry.space_group_name_H-M   'P 1'
#
loop_
_entity.id
_entity.type
_entity.pdbx_description
1 polymer ?
#
loop_
_entity_poly.entity_id
_entity_poly.type
_entity_poly.pdbx_seq_one_letter_code
_entity_poly.pdbx_strand_id
1 'polypeptide(L)' 'MHEKEGLRLIKKDLVLPAYDHCLKCSHLFNLLNARGVISVTERQRYMGRVRNLAKGVAAAYVAQREQMGFPLMDKVKALK' A
#
# COMPACT_ATOMS: atom_id res chain seq x y z
N MET A 1 -10.76 7.39 -6.56
CA MET A 1 -9.94 8.56 -6.18
C MET A 1 -8.64 8.15 -5.50
N HIS A 2 -8.67 7.43 -4.37
CA HIS A 2 -7.45 7.08 -3.61
C HIS A 2 -6.47 6.16 -4.33
N GLU A 3 -6.92 5.13 -5.05
CA GLU A 3 -6.01 4.22 -5.77
C GLU A 3 -5.17 4.96 -6.82
N LYS A 4 -5.82 5.75 -7.68
CA LYS A 4 -5.15 6.56 -8.70
C LYS A 4 -4.13 7.52 -8.07
N GLU A 5 -4.48 8.11 -6.94
CA GLU A 5 -3.59 9.03 -6.21
C GLU A 5 -2.41 8.29 -5.57
N GLY A 6 -2.65 7.14 -4.93
CA GLY A 6 -1.58 6.29 -4.42
C GLY A 6 -0.59 5.88 -5.52
N LEU A 7 -1.08 5.48 -6.68
CA LEU A 7 -0.23 5.17 -7.84
C LEU A 7 0.54 6.40 -8.36
N ARG A 8 -0.07 7.58 -8.35
CA ARG A 8 0.61 8.84 -8.72
C ARG A 8 1.73 9.19 -7.75
N LEU A 9 1.51 8.96 -6.45
CA LEU A 9 2.48 9.25 -5.38
C LEU A 9 3.65 8.25 -5.40
N ILE A 10 3.40 6.96 -5.70
CA ILE A 10 4.47 5.97 -5.95
C ILE A 10 5.40 6.45 -7.07
N LYS A 11 4.85 6.95 -8.18
CA LYS A 11 5.65 7.47 -9.31
C LYS A 11 6.46 8.73 -8.99
N LYS A 12 6.19 9.37 -7.85
CA LYS A 12 6.91 10.54 -7.35
C LYS A 12 7.84 10.21 -6.18
N ASP A 13 8.05 8.93 -5.90
CA ASP A 13 8.84 8.42 -4.77
C ASP A 13 8.33 8.90 -3.39
N LEU A 14 7.04 9.29 -3.31
CA LEU A 14 6.37 9.70 -2.08
C LEU A 14 5.74 8.47 -1.40
N VAL A 15 6.58 7.62 -0.84
CA VAL A 15 6.20 6.29 -0.32
C VAL A 15 5.18 6.37 0.83
N LEU A 16 5.42 7.19 1.85
CA LEU A 16 4.53 7.27 3.02
C LEU A 16 3.13 7.83 2.66
N PRO A 17 3.02 8.94 1.91
CA PRO A 17 1.71 9.39 1.42
C PRO A 17 1.01 8.36 0.54
N ALA A 18 1.74 7.62 -0.31
CA ALA A 18 1.15 6.55 -1.11
C ALA A 18 0.59 5.42 -0.23
N TYR A 19 1.28 5.09 0.88
CA TYR A 19 0.82 4.11 1.85
C TYR A 19 -0.49 4.52 2.52
N ASP A 20 -0.65 5.80 2.89
CA ASP A 20 -1.92 6.31 3.45
C ASP A 20 -3.09 6.12 2.48
N HIS A 21 -2.86 6.34 1.19
CA HIS A 21 -3.86 6.07 0.16
C HIS A 21 -4.17 4.57 0.02
N CYS A 22 -3.18 3.69 0.20
CA CYS A 22 -3.39 2.25 0.27
C CYS A 22 -4.27 1.86 1.47
N LEU A 23 -4.01 2.41 2.65
CA LEU A 23 -4.82 2.18 3.85
C LEU A 23 -6.27 2.65 3.65
N LYS A 24 -6.47 3.84 3.06
CA LYS A 24 -7.81 4.37 2.72
C LYS A 24 -8.56 3.44 1.75
N CYS A 25 -7.89 2.90 0.73
CA CYS A 25 -8.49 1.93 -0.18
C CYS A 25 -8.89 0.62 0.54
N SER A 26 -8.03 0.10 1.40
CA SER A 26 -8.31 -1.11 2.20
C SER A 26 -9.51 -0.91 3.12
N HIS A 27 -9.56 0.21 3.83
CA HIS A 27 -10.67 0.52 4.72
C HIS A 27 -12.00 0.69 3.96
N LEU A 28 -11.99 1.43 2.84
CA LEU A 28 -13.18 1.59 2.01
C LEU A 28 -13.69 0.26 1.46
N PHE A 29 -12.78 -0.63 1.03
CA PHE A 29 -13.14 -1.99 0.62
C PHE A 29 -13.84 -2.76 1.75
N ASN A 30 -13.32 -2.70 2.98
CA ASN A 30 -13.93 -3.36 4.13
C ASN A 30 -15.33 -2.83 4.42
N LEU A 31 -15.54 -1.50 4.36
CA LEU A 31 -16.86 -0.89 4.55
C LEU A 31 -17.87 -1.36 3.49
N LEU A 32 -17.47 -1.36 2.21
CA LEU A 32 -18.32 -1.82 1.11
C LEU A 32 -18.65 -3.32 1.23
N ASN A 33 -17.65 -4.14 1.61
CA ASN A 33 -17.83 -5.56 1.83
C ASN A 33 -18.78 -5.85 3.00
N ALA A 34 -18.63 -5.15 4.12
CA ALA A 34 -19.47 -5.32 5.30
C ALA A 34 -20.92 -4.87 5.05
N ARG A 35 -21.13 -3.84 4.21
CA ARG A 35 -22.48 -3.43 3.79
C ARG A 35 -23.17 -4.42 2.85
N GLY A 36 -22.46 -5.43 2.34
CA GLY A 36 -23.03 -6.42 1.42
C GLY A 36 -23.36 -5.85 0.03
N VAL A 37 -22.85 -4.67 -0.32
CA VAL A 37 -23.15 -3.99 -1.60
C VAL A 37 -22.23 -4.42 -2.75
N ILE A 38 -21.30 -5.34 -2.50
CA ILE A 38 -20.39 -5.89 -3.52
C ILE A 38 -20.64 -7.38 -3.72
N SER A 39 -20.71 -7.80 -4.98
CA SER A 39 -20.77 -9.22 -5.37
C SER A 39 -19.47 -9.96 -5.07
N VAL A 40 -19.50 -11.28 -5.16
CA VAL A 40 -18.32 -12.13 -4.97
C VAL A 40 -17.22 -11.81 -6.00
N THR A 41 -17.59 -11.58 -7.26
CA THR A 41 -16.66 -11.24 -8.35
C THR A 41 -16.05 -9.85 -8.13
N GLU A 42 -16.86 -8.87 -7.71
CA GLU A 42 -16.38 -7.53 -7.39
C GLU A 42 -15.44 -7.54 -6.19
N ARG A 43 -15.74 -8.35 -5.16
CA ARG A 43 -14.87 -8.52 -3.99
C ARG A 43 -13.46 -8.94 -4.41
N GLN A 44 -13.34 -9.97 -5.24
CA GLN A 44 -12.04 -10.44 -5.74
C GLN A 44 -11.31 -9.33 -6.53
N ARG A 45 -12.03 -8.62 -7.40
CA ARG A 45 -11.47 -7.50 -8.17
C ARG A 45 -10.95 -6.37 -7.29
N TYR A 46 -11.73 -5.94 -6.28
CA TYR A 46 -11.31 -4.88 -5.35
C TYR A 46 -10.13 -5.32 -4.49
N MET A 47 -10.13 -6.54 -3.96
CA MET A 47 -8.97 -7.09 -3.24
C MET A 47 -7.71 -7.09 -4.11
N GLY A 48 -7.82 -7.49 -5.37
CA GLY A 48 -6.69 -7.47 -6.32
C GLY A 48 -6.12 -6.06 -6.51
N ARG A 49 -6.98 -5.05 -6.64
CA ARG A 49 -6.58 -3.63 -6.76
C ARG A 49 -5.85 -3.12 -5.52
N VAL A 50 -6.40 -3.35 -4.32
CA VAL A 50 -5.76 -2.97 -3.06
C VAL A 50 -4.41 -3.67 -2.91
N ARG A 51 -4.33 -4.97 -3.23
CA ARG A 51 -3.08 -5.75 -3.18
C ARG A 51 -2.03 -5.21 -4.16
N ASN A 52 -2.42 -4.84 -5.37
CA ASN A 52 -1.49 -4.27 -6.36
C ASN A 52 -0.91 -2.94 -5.89
N LEU A 53 -1.73 -2.08 -5.31
CA LEU A 53 -1.27 -0.83 -4.71
C LEU A 53 -0.31 -1.09 -3.53
N ALA A 54 -0.66 -2.01 -2.63
CA ALA A 54 0.19 -2.40 -1.50
C ALA A 54 1.56 -2.94 -1.95
N LYS A 55 1.58 -3.79 -2.99
CA LYS A 55 2.83 -4.28 -3.60
C LYS A 55 3.68 -3.15 -4.15
N GLY A 56 3.07 -2.20 -4.86
CA GLY A 56 3.76 -1.03 -5.39
C GLY A 56 4.39 -0.17 -4.30
N VAL A 57 3.65 0.10 -3.21
CA VAL A 57 4.18 0.85 -2.06
C VAL A 57 5.32 0.08 -1.38
N ALA A 58 5.17 -1.23 -1.18
CA ALA A 58 6.20 -2.04 -0.56
C ALA A 58 7.51 -2.06 -1.37
N ALA A 59 7.41 -2.24 -2.69
CA ALA A 59 8.57 -2.19 -3.58
C ALA A 59 9.26 -0.81 -3.54
N ALA A 60 8.48 0.28 -3.60
CA ALA A 60 9.01 1.63 -3.50
C ALA A 60 9.67 1.90 -2.14
N TYR A 61 9.11 1.38 -1.05
CA TYR A 61 9.71 1.48 0.28
C TYR A 61 11.05 0.76 0.36
N VAL A 62 11.13 -0.47 -0.15
CA VAL A 62 12.39 -1.24 -0.18
C VAL A 62 13.46 -0.50 -0.97
N ALA A 63 13.13 0.00 -2.17
CA ALA A 63 14.05 0.79 -2.99
C ALA A 63 14.51 2.07 -2.27
N GLN A 64 13.60 2.80 -1.61
CA GLN A 64 13.95 3.96 -0.80
C GLN A 64 14.91 3.60 0.33
N ARG A 65 14.70 2.47 1.02
CA ARG A 65 15.60 2.02 2.09
C ARG A 65 16.96 1.61 1.56
N GLU A 66 17.03 0.96 0.41
CA GLU A 66 18.27 0.60 -0.26
C GLU A 66 19.10 1.84 -0.62
N GLN A 67 18.46 2.87 -1.19
CA GLN A 67 19.11 4.16 -1.48
C GLN A 67 19.67 4.86 -0.23
N MET A 68 19.03 4.65 0.92
CA MET A 68 19.49 5.17 2.21
C MET A 68 20.54 4.27 2.90
N GLY A 69 20.95 3.16 2.28
CA GLY A 69 21.88 2.19 2.88
C GLY A 69 21.27 1.34 4.01
N PHE A 70 19.95 1.09 3.98
CA PHE A 70 19.20 0.33 4.98
C PHE A 70 19.39 0.79 6.43
N PRO A 71 19.14 2.08 6.76
CA PRO A 71 19.50 2.68 8.06
C PRO A 71 18.77 2.08 9.28
N LEU A 72 17.75 1.26 9.04
CA LEU A 72 16.97 0.59 10.10
C LEU A 72 17.46 -0.83 10.40
N MET A 73 18.29 -1.44 9.53
CA MET A 73 18.77 -2.81 9.73
C MET A 73 19.76 -2.91 10.89
N ASP A 74 20.57 -1.89 11.13
CA ASP A 74 21.54 -1.88 12.24
C ASP A 74 20.84 -1.83 13.61
N LYS A 75 19.72 -1.12 13.70
CA LYS A 75 18.89 -1.10 14.91
C LYS A 75 18.28 -2.47 15.21
N VAL A 76 17.91 -3.23 14.17
CA VAL A 76 17.38 -4.59 14.33
C VAL A 76 18.47 -5.56 14.81
N LYS A 77 19.72 -5.39 14.35
CA LYS A 77 20.85 -6.18 14.86
C LYS A 77 21.15 -5.90 16.33
N ALA A 78 21.04 -4.64 16.77
CA ALA A 78 21.29 -4.24 18.15
C ALA A 78 20.21 -4.72 19.15
N LEU A 79 19.07 -5.21 18.68
CA LEU A 79 17.98 -5.78 19.49
C LEU A 79 18.08 -7.31 19.66
N LYS A 80 19.04 -7.95 18.99
CA LYS A 80 19.36 -9.38 19.15
C LYS A 80 20.54 -9.55 20.11
#